data_AF-A0AAN7ST00-F1
#
_entry.id   AF-A0AAN7ST00-F1
#
_cell.length_a   1.000
_cell.length_b   1.000
_cell.length_c   1.000
_cell.angle_alpha   90.00
_cell.angle_beta   90.00
_cell.angle_gamma   90.00
#
_symmetry.space_group_name_H-M   'P 1'
#
loop_
_entity.id
_entity.type
_entity.pdbx_description
1 polymer ?
#
loop_
_entity_poly.entity_id
_entity_poly.type
_entity_poly.pdbx_seq_one_letter_code
_entity_poly.pdbx_strand_id
1 'polypeptide(L)'
;MLSRLLIAYYQTSWFLNFSVVQLPNLCVEVEELIESTPKLTGNRIVDVSFFIEQIRKLALHDQTCTMGKMNFSGENKKGLVASFIYNCKVCNRKMEIKTQNCDNDLNQSFVWGVSSIGSGYKQSEELLSVINVPAMTKNVC
;
A
#
# COMPACT_ATOMS: atom_id res chain seq x y z
N MET A 1 25.51 -47.50 -39.64
CA MET A 1 24.17 -47.98 -40.03
C MET A 1 23.23 -47.62 -38.89
N LEU A 2 22.44 -46.56 -39.05
CA LEU A 2 20.97 -46.63 -39.22
C LEU A 2 20.28 -47.12 -37.91
N SER A 3 19.35 -46.42 -37.27
CA SER A 3 18.51 -45.30 -37.68
C SER A 3 17.49 -44.97 -36.57
N ARG A 4 16.90 -43.76 -36.64
CA ARG A 4 15.58 -43.32 -36.10
C ARG A 4 15.54 -43.01 -34.59
N LEU A 5 15.44 -41.77 -34.11
CA LEU A 5 14.55 -40.63 -34.46
C LEU A 5 13.08 -41.04 -34.48
N LEU A 6 12.41 -40.95 -33.33
CA LEU A 6 10.97 -40.73 -33.23
C LEU A 6 10.67 -39.75 -32.09
N ILE A 7 10.21 -38.57 -32.51
CA ILE A 7 9.70 -37.46 -31.71
C ILE A 7 8.27 -37.83 -31.33
N ALA A 8 7.98 -37.94 -30.03
CA ALA A 8 6.61 -38.11 -29.54
C ALA A 8 5.98 -36.72 -29.31
N TYR A 9 4.85 -36.52 -29.98
CA TYR A 9 4.05 -35.30 -29.96
C TYR A 9 3.42 -35.05 -28.58
N TYR A 10 3.54 -33.83 -28.07
CA TYR A 10 2.81 -33.34 -26.91
C TYR A 10 1.34 -33.10 -27.29
N GLN A 11 0.43 -33.83 -26.65
CA GLN A 11 -0.99 -33.50 -26.60
C GLN A 11 -1.28 -32.79 -25.28
N THR A 12 -1.60 -31.51 -25.37
CA THR A 12 -1.97 -30.67 -24.23
C THR A 12 -3.33 -31.08 -23.69
N SER A 13 -3.39 -31.52 -22.43
CA SER A 13 -4.61 -31.50 -21.63
C SER A 13 -4.28 -30.92 -20.26
N TRP A 14 -4.94 -29.82 -19.95
CA TRP A 14 -4.89 -29.11 -18.67
C TRP A 14 -5.32 -30.01 -17.52
N PHE A 15 -4.36 -30.64 -16.85
CA PHE A 15 -4.49 -31.05 -15.46
C PHE A 15 -3.11 -30.90 -14.83
N LEU A 16 -3.03 -30.07 -13.79
CA LEU A 16 -1.88 -30.00 -12.88
C LEU A 16 -1.68 -31.39 -12.27
N ASN A 17 -0.76 -32.17 -12.84
CA ASN A 17 -0.11 -33.25 -12.11
C ASN A 17 1.36 -32.86 -12.00
N PHE A 18 1.68 -32.23 -10.88
CA PHE A 18 3.03 -32.00 -10.43
C PHE A 18 3.65 -33.36 -10.08
N SER A 19 4.23 -34.04 -11.07
CA SER A 19 5.12 -35.17 -10.82
C SER A 19 6.48 -34.61 -10.43
N VAL A 20 6.82 -34.87 -9.17
CA VAL A 20 8.10 -34.57 -8.52
C VAL A 20 9.27 -34.99 -9.41
N VAL A 21 10.04 -34.02 -9.91
CA VAL A 21 11.39 -34.29 -10.43
C VAL A 21 12.35 -33.98 -9.29
N GLN A 22 12.76 -35.02 -8.57
CA GLN A 22 13.76 -34.91 -7.51
C GLN A 22 15.14 -34.96 -8.13
N LEU A 23 15.81 -33.81 -8.25
CA LEU A 23 17.25 -33.75 -8.49
C LEU A 23 17.96 -33.72 -7.13
N PRO A 24 18.89 -34.65 -6.85
CA PRO A 24 19.57 -34.69 -5.57
C PRO A 24 20.57 -33.54 -5.47
N ASN A 25 20.42 -32.73 -4.41
CA ASN A 25 21.41 -31.79 -3.84
C ASN A 25 21.49 -30.36 -4.39
N LEU A 26 20.36 -29.73 -4.74
CA LEU A 26 20.30 -28.26 -4.78
C LEU A 26 19.47 -27.74 -3.61
N CYS A 27 20.14 -27.39 -2.51
CA CYS A 27 19.55 -26.65 -1.41
C CYS A 27 19.39 -25.19 -1.87
N VAL A 28 18.33 -24.89 -2.61
CA VAL A 28 17.89 -23.50 -2.74
C VAL A 28 17.09 -23.19 -1.49
N GLU A 29 17.67 -22.43 -0.58
CA GLU A 29 16.90 -21.74 0.46
C GLU A 29 16.03 -20.71 -0.25
N VAL A 30 14.80 -21.09 -0.57
CA VAL A 30 13.78 -20.14 -1.00
C VAL A 30 13.26 -19.50 0.27
N GLU A 31 13.87 -18.38 0.64
CA GLU A 31 13.37 -17.54 1.72
C GLU A 31 12.14 -16.78 1.19
N GLU A 32 10.95 -17.38 1.31
CA GLU A 32 9.69 -16.65 1.16
C GLU A 32 9.53 -15.71 2.36
N LEU A 33 10.20 -14.56 2.31
CA LEU A 33 9.85 -13.42 3.17
C LEU A 33 8.55 -12.82 2.66
N ILE A 34 7.41 -13.43 3.02
CA ILE A 34 6.12 -12.74 2.99
C ILE A 34 6.15 -11.75 4.16
N GLU A 35 6.90 -10.68 4.01
CA GLU A 35 6.70 -9.50 4.83
C GLU A 35 5.37 -8.90 4.37
N SER A 36 4.29 -9.24 5.08
CA SER A 36 2.94 -8.77 4.79
C SER A 36 2.89 -7.26 5.01
N THR A 37 3.38 -6.49 4.04
CA THR A 37 3.22 -5.05 4.05
C THR A 37 1.73 -4.75 4.08
N PRO A 38 1.26 -3.88 5.00
CA PRO A 38 -0.16 -3.58 5.09
C PRO A 38 -0.63 -3.05 3.73
N LYS A 39 -1.58 -3.75 3.11
CA LYS A 39 -2.08 -3.38 1.79
C LYS A 39 -2.87 -2.07 1.90
N LEU A 40 -2.35 -1.01 1.30
CA LEU A 40 -3.08 0.25 1.14
C LEU A 40 -4.18 0.06 0.10
N THR A 41 -5.41 0.46 0.46
CA THR A 41 -6.57 0.38 -0.43
C THR A 41 -7.33 1.70 -0.48
N GLY A 42 -7.91 1.99 -1.64
CA GLY A 42 -8.67 3.22 -1.89
C GLY A 42 -7.79 4.44 -2.11
N ASN A 43 -8.45 5.56 -2.39
CA ASN A 43 -7.86 6.85 -2.66
C ASN A 43 -7.83 7.72 -1.39
N ARG A 44 -6.90 8.67 -1.31
CA ARG A 44 -6.82 9.66 -0.22
C ARG A 44 -6.73 11.06 -0.80
N ILE A 45 -7.37 12.00 -0.11
CA ILE A 45 -7.26 13.42 -0.44
C ILE A 45 -5.97 13.92 0.21
N VAL A 46 -5.12 14.59 -0.57
CA VAL A 46 -3.80 15.07 -0.14
C VAL A 46 -3.63 16.54 -0.48
N ASP A 47 -3.03 17.29 0.44
CA ASP A 47 -2.34 18.53 0.11
C ASP A 47 -1.03 18.14 -0.59
N VAL A 48 -1.00 18.31 -1.91
CA VAL A 48 0.08 17.83 -2.78
C VAL A 48 1.43 18.41 -2.36
N SER A 49 1.48 19.72 -2.06
CA SER A 49 2.74 20.40 -1.70
C SER A 49 3.27 19.87 -0.36
N PHE A 50 2.40 19.84 0.65
CA PHE A 50 2.75 19.35 1.98
C PHE A 50 3.14 17.87 1.99
N PHE A 51 2.45 17.05 1.20
CA PHE A 51 2.70 15.61 1.11
C PHE A 51 4.04 15.31 0.42
N ILE A 52 4.34 15.98 -0.70
CA ILE A 52 5.62 15.81 -1.41
C ILE A 52 6.80 16.24 -0.52
N GLU A 53 6.68 17.33 0.23
CA GLU A 53 7.72 17.76 1.16
C GLU A 53 8.03 16.73 2.24
N GLN A 54 7.01 16.07 2.78
CA GLN A 54 7.20 15.01 3.77
C GLN A 54 7.82 13.75 3.15
N ILE A 55 7.43 13.38 1.93
CA ILE A 55 8.07 12.28 1.21
C ILE A 55 9.56 12.58 0.99
N ARG A 56 9.91 13.83 0.63
CA ARG A 56 11.31 14.24 0.49
C ARG A 56 12.08 14.08 1.80
N LYS A 57 11.49 14.48 2.92
CA LYS A 57 12.07 14.27 4.27
C LYS A 57 12.22 12.78 4.60
N LEU A 58 11.28 11.94 4.17
CA LEU A 58 11.37 10.49 4.33
C LEU A 58 12.57 9.91 3.55
N ALA A 59 12.75 10.33 2.30
CA ALA A 59 13.85 9.89 1.45
C ALA A 59 15.24 10.33 1.96
N LEU A 60 15.33 11.43 2.70
CA LEU A 60 16.57 11.89 3.32
C LEU A 60 17.01 11.04 4.53
N HIS A 61 16.21 10.05 4.95
CA HIS A 61 16.57 9.18 6.07
C HIS A 61 17.90 8.45 5.87
N ASP A 62 18.19 8.01 4.63
CA ASP A 62 19.41 7.26 4.28
C ASP A 62 20.69 8.05 4.61
N GLN A 63 20.63 9.38 4.61
CA GLN A 63 21.76 10.24 5.00
C GLN A 63 22.06 10.19 6.51
N THR A 64 21.05 9.88 7.32
CA THR A 64 21.19 9.76 8.77
C THR A 64 21.41 8.31 9.20
N CYS A 65 20.99 7.33 8.39
CA CYS A 65 21.14 5.91 8.66
C CYS A 65 21.60 5.17 7.40
N THR A 66 22.91 4.93 7.29
CA THR A 66 23.59 4.40 6.08
C THR A 66 23.02 3.09 5.54
N MET A 67 22.41 2.26 6.40
CA MET A 67 21.76 1.00 6.01
C MET A 67 20.26 0.96 6.36
N GLY A 68 19.73 2.06 6.89
CA GLY A 68 18.36 2.12 7.38
C GLY A 68 17.39 2.35 6.24
N LYS A 69 16.60 1.34 5.89
CA LYS A 69 15.46 1.51 4.98
C LYS A 69 14.19 1.78 5.78
N MET A 70 13.45 2.82 5.39
CA MET A 70 12.13 3.09 5.93
C MET A 70 11.09 2.16 5.32
N ASN A 71 10.48 1.32 6.15
CA ASN A 71 9.42 0.41 5.74
C ASN A 71 8.06 0.95 6.19
N PHE A 72 7.09 0.88 5.30
CA PHE A 72 5.71 1.19 5.63
C PHE A 72 5.19 0.18 6.66
N SER A 73 4.58 0.68 7.73
CA SER A 73 4.09 -0.14 8.85
C SER A 73 2.57 -0.07 9.03
N GLY A 74 1.92 0.98 8.54
CA GLY A 74 0.48 1.11 8.66
C GLY A 74 -0.05 2.50 8.35
N GLU A 75 -1.37 2.57 8.23
CA GLU A 75 -2.13 3.80 8.01
C GLU A 75 -3.05 4.04 9.20
N ASN A 76 -3.08 5.27 9.69
CA ASN A 76 -4.10 5.75 10.62
C ASN A 76 -5.02 6.74 9.89
N LYS A 77 -6.34 6.58 10.03
CA LYS A 77 -7.34 7.40 9.34
C LYS A 77 -8.21 8.13 10.35
N LYS A 78 -8.40 9.42 10.13
CA LYS A 78 -9.24 10.30 10.94
C LYS A 78 -10.12 11.15 10.01
N GLY A 79 -11.28 10.61 9.66
CA GLY A 79 -12.11 11.13 8.59
C GLY A 79 -11.43 10.99 7.22
N LEU A 80 -11.36 12.09 6.48
CA LEU A 80 -10.68 12.22 5.18
C LEU A 80 -9.16 12.44 5.32
N VAL A 81 -8.68 12.77 6.52
CA VAL A 81 -7.25 12.91 6.80
C VAL A 81 -6.67 11.55 7.14
N ALA A 82 -5.52 11.23 6.55
CA ALA A 82 -4.78 10.00 6.85
C ALA A 82 -3.34 10.32 7.25
N SER A 83 -2.76 9.44 8.06
CA SER A 83 -1.34 9.43 8.35
C SER A 83 -0.72 8.06 8.11
N PHE A 84 0.42 8.06 7.44
CA PHE A 84 1.18 6.88 7.05
C PHE A 84 2.39 6.75 7.95
N ILE A 85 2.55 5.58 8.56
CA ILE A 85 3.57 5.32 9.55
C ILE A 85 4.68 4.51 8.90
N TYR A 86 5.91 5.02 8.98
CA TYR A 86 7.11 4.37 8.50
C TYR A 86 8.07 4.08 9.65
N ASN A 87 8.65 2.88 9.65
CA ASN A 87 9.61 2.44 10.66
C ASN A 87 10.89 1.95 9.98
N CYS A 88 12.04 2.39 10.49
CA CYS A 88 13.34 1.89 10.07
C CYS A 88 13.73 0.68 10.92
N LYS A 89 14.03 -0.46 10.27
CA LYS A 89 14.43 -1.70 10.97
C LYS A 89 15.81 -1.62 11.65
N VAL A 90 16.67 -0.69 11.22
CA VAL A 90 18.05 -0.60 11.71
C VAL A 90 18.15 0.33 12.92
N CYS A 91 17.58 1.53 12.83
CA CYS A 91 17.67 2.52 13.91
C CYS A 91 16.39 2.66 14.76
N ASN A 92 15.33 1.88 14.45
CA ASN A 92 14.02 1.93 15.12
C ASN A 92 13.34 3.31 15.11
N ARG A 93 13.78 4.22 14.23
CA ARG A 93 13.12 5.52 14.06
C ARG A 93 11.76 5.33 13.41
N LYS A 94 10.75 5.96 14.00
CA LYS A 94 9.39 6.08 13.47
C LYS A 94 9.20 7.46 12.87
N MET A 95 8.66 7.53 11.65
CA MET A 95 8.27 8.77 11.00
C MET A 95 6.82 8.66 10.53
N GLU A 96 6.10 9.76 10.62
CA GLU A 96 4.70 9.87 10.22
C GLU A 96 4.60 10.85 9.06
N ILE A 97 3.94 10.44 7.98
CA ILE A 97 3.60 11.29 6.84
C ILE A 97 2.10 11.52 6.87
N LYS A 98 1.67 12.77 6.93
CA LYS A 98 0.26 13.16 6.95
C LYS A 98 -0.19 13.61 5.57
N THR A 99 -1.43 13.32 5.20
CA THR A 99 -2.01 13.78 3.93
C THR A 99 -2.24 15.29 3.89
N GLN A 100 -2.40 15.93 5.05
CA GLN A 100 -2.69 17.36 5.15
C GLN A 100 -2.07 17.94 6.43
N ASN A 101 -1.77 19.25 6.39
CA ASN A 101 -1.35 19.99 7.56
C ASN A 101 -2.52 20.21 8.54
N CYS A 102 -2.25 20.22 9.83
CA CYS A 102 -3.25 20.41 10.89
C CYS A 102 -3.94 21.79 10.85
N ASP A 103 -3.35 22.77 10.16
CA ASP A 103 -3.88 24.13 10.07
C ASP A 103 -5.18 24.22 9.25
N ASN A 104 -5.40 23.28 8.32
CA ASN A 104 -6.59 23.22 7.47
C ASN A 104 -7.39 21.95 7.80
N ASP A 105 -8.53 22.09 8.48
CA ASP A 105 -9.41 20.97 8.80
C ASP A 105 -10.25 20.54 7.58
N LEU A 106 -9.69 19.62 6.80
CA LEU A 106 -10.35 19.01 5.64
C LEU A 106 -11.71 18.39 5.98
N ASN A 107 -11.84 17.78 7.16
CA ASN A 107 -13.07 17.12 7.56
C ASN A 107 -14.17 18.15 7.73
N GLN A 108 -13.86 19.25 8.42
CA GLN A 108 -14.79 20.35 8.60
C GLN A 108 -15.12 21.03 7.27
N SER A 109 -14.12 21.34 6.43
CA SER A 109 -14.36 21.93 5.10
C SER A 109 -15.25 21.05 4.22
N PHE A 110 -15.07 19.73 4.25
CA PHE A 110 -15.91 18.80 3.51
C PHE A 110 -17.36 18.80 4.01
N VAL A 111 -17.57 18.79 5.34
CA VAL A 111 -18.91 18.87 5.94
C VAL A 111 -19.61 20.18 5.56
N TRP A 112 -18.91 21.31 5.62
CA TRP A 112 -19.46 22.59 5.18
C TRP A 112 -19.78 22.59 3.69
N GLY A 113 -18.91 22.03 2.85
CA GLY A 113 -19.13 21.89 1.42
C GLY A 113 -20.39 21.09 1.11
N VAL A 114 -20.50 19.88 1.68
CA VAL A 114 -21.66 19.00 1.53
C VAL A 114 -22.94 19.65 2.06
N SER A 115 -22.88 20.33 3.21
CA SER A 115 -24.04 21.02 3.78
C SER A 115 -24.47 22.22 2.93
N SER A 116 -23.53 22.94 2.32
CA SER A 116 -23.81 24.12 1.49
C SER A 116 -24.54 23.78 0.19
N ILE A 117 -24.30 22.57 -0.34
CA ILE A 117 -25.00 22.06 -1.53
C ILE A 117 -26.33 21.35 -1.17
N GLY A 118 -26.79 21.46 0.08
CA GLY A 118 -28.03 20.83 0.55
C GLY A 118 -27.94 19.31 0.63
N SER A 119 -26.73 18.74 0.69
CA SER A 119 -26.52 17.29 0.78
C SER A 119 -26.31 16.84 2.23
N GLY A 120 -26.66 15.58 2.49
CA GLY A 120 -26.53 14.94 3.81
C GLY A 120 -25.40 13.91 3.89
N TYR A 121 -25.30 13.26 5.04
CA TYR A 121 -24.30 12.22 5.32
C TYR A 121 -24.35 11.03 4.33
N LYS A 122 -25.56 10.55 3.99
CA LYS A 122 -25.70 9.42 3.07
C LYS A 122 -25.20 9.75 1.66
N GLN A 123 -25.51 10.95 1.17
CA GLN A 123 -25.08 11.40 -0.15
C GLN A 123 -23.56 11.62 -0.19
N SER A 124 -22.96 12.11 0.89
CA SER A 124 -21.50 12.23 0.95
C SER A 124 -20.80 10.88 1.06
N GLU A 125 -21.37 9.91 1.77
CA GLU A 125 -20.89 8.53 1.80
C GLU A 125 -20.94 7.87 0.41
N GLU A 126 -22.06 8.03 -0.31
CA GLU A 126 -22.21 7.58 -1.70
C GLU A 126 -21.18 8.24 -2.62
N LEU A 127 -20.99 9.57 -2.52
CA LEU A 127 -19.98 10.30 -3.28
C LEU A 127 -18.58 9.74 -3.02
N LEU A 128 -18.19 9.56 -1.76
CA LEU A 128 -16.89 9.04 -1.36
C LEU A 128 -16.69 7.59 -1.83
N SER A 129 -17.75 6.77 -1.81
CA SER A 129 -17.75 5.40 -2.33
C SER A 129 -17.45 5.36 -3.83
N VAL A 130 -18.09 6.22 -4.62
CA VAL A 130 -17.89 6.30 -6.08
C VAL A 130 -16.44 6.66 -6.43
N ILE A 131 -15.83 7.59 -5.68
CA ILE A 131 -14.41 7.97 -5.88
C ILE A 131 -13.43 7.07 -5.12
N ASN A 132 -13.91 5.98 -4.51
CA ASN A 132 -13.13 5.03 -3.73
C ASN A 132 -12.30 5.67 -2.60
N VAL A 133 -12.81 6.74 -1.98
CA VAL A 133 -12.23 7.39 -0.79
C VAL A 133 -12.93 6.83 0.45
N PRO A 134 -12.21 6.49 1.53
CA PRO A 134 -12.84 6.00 2.76
C PRO A 134 -13.83 7.02 3.34
N ALA A 135 -15.00 6.54 3.74
CA ALA A 135 -16.01 7.36 4.38
C ALA A 135 -15.51 7.96 5.70
N MET A 136 -16.05 9.13 6.06
CA MET A 136 -15.74 9.77 7.33
C MET A 136 -16.24 8.93 8.50
N THR A 137 -15.32 8.51 9.38
CA THR A 137 -15.64 7.82 10.62
C THR A 137 -15.79 8.82 11.77
N LYS A 138 -16.46 8.44 12.86
CA LYS A 138 -16.69 9.29 14.05
C LYS A 138 -15.42 9.72 14.81
N ASN A 139 -14.23 9.30 14.36
CA ASN A 139 -12.98 9.63 15.03
C ASN A 139 -12.33 10.84 14.33
N VAL A 140 -12.55 12.02 14.92
CA VAL A 140 -11.92 13.28 14.51
C VAL A 140 -10.46 13.32 15.01
N CYS A 141 -9.62 14.10 14.32
CA CYS A 141 -8.23 14.38 14.67
C CYS A 141 -7.99 14.75 16.13
#